data_AF-A0A356C1B9-F1
#
_entry.id   AF-A0A356C1B9-F1
#
_cell.length_a   1.000
_cell.length_b   1.000
_cell.length_c   1.000
_cell.angle_alpha   90.00
_cell.angle_beta   90.00
_cell.angle_gamma   90.00
#
_symmetry.space_group_name_H-M   'P 1'
#
loop_
_entity.id
_entity.type
_entity.pdbx_description
1 polymer ?
#
loop_
_entity_poly.entity_id
_entity_poly.type
_entity_poly.pdbx_seq_one_letter_code
_entity_poly.pdbx_strand_id
1 'polypeptide(L)'
;IYNSSLINKKSERDDIRAIAVPANEIADELGSARVANMVLLGTFIEATNLIKPESVEKALRAVLSERHHNLIPLNMQALERGRAYQ
;
A
#
# COMPACT_ATOMS: atom_id res chain seq x y z
N ILE A 1 -4.34 7.78 7.19
CA ILE A 1 -4.43 6.40 6.64
C ILE A 1 -3.95 5.46 7.73
N TYR A 2 -4.65 4.37 7.98
CA TYR A 2 -4.25 3.38 8.98
C TYR A 2 -4.65 1.97 8.58
N ASN A 3 -3.92 0.99 9.12
CA ASN A 3 -4.19 -0.43 8.88
C ASN A 3 -5.33 -0.92 9.79
N SER A 4 -6.53 -1.11 9.25
CA SER A 4 -7.70 -1.54 10.02
C SER A 4 -7.67 -3.00 10.42
N SER A 5 -6.82 -3.83 9.78
CA SER A 5 -6.62 -5.22 10.20
C SER A 5 -5.85 -5.31 11.54
N LEU A 6 -5.18 -4.23 11.95
CA LEU A 6 -4.46 -4.14 13.23
C LEU A 6 -5.10 -3.16 14.21
N ILE A 7 -5.73 -2.10 13.70
CA ILE A 7 -6.30 -1.02 14.51
C ILE A 7 -7.81 -1.01 14.35
N ASN A 8 -8.50 -1.52 15.38
CA ASN A 8 -9.96 -1.59 15.41
C ASN A 8 -10.60 -0.25 15.86
N LYS A 9 -9.79 0.69 16.35
CA LYS A 9 -10.25 2.00 16.81
C LYS A 9 -10.37 2.98 15.64
N LYS A 10 -11.60 3.44 15.37
CA LYS A 10 -11.84 4.52 14.40
C LYS A 10 -11.45 5.87 15.00
N SER A 11 -11.02 6.79 14.14
CA SER A 11 -10.80 8.19 14.54
C SER A 11 -12.14 8.87 14.80
N GLU A 12 -12.23 9.61 15.90
CA GLU A 12 -13.38 10.47 16.24
C GLU A 12 -13.14 11.93 15.83
N ARG A 13 -11.95 12.24 15.31
CA ARG A 13 -11.59 13.57 14.81
C ARG A 13 -12.37 13.90 13.53
N ASP A 14 -12.85 15.13 13.46
CA ASP A 14 -13.59 15.73 12.34
C ASP A 14 -12.74 16.68 11.48
N ASP A 15 -11.54 17.03 11.93
CA ASP A 15 -10.61 17.92 11.23
C ASP A 15 -9.60 17.20 10.32
N ILE A 16 -9.67 15.87 10.24
CA ILE A 16 -8.80 15.04 9.41
C ILE A 16 -9.58 14.03 8.58
N ARG A 17 -9.05 13.70 7.40
CA ARG A 17 -9.54 12.56 6.61
C ARG A 17 -8.89 11.26 7.09
N ALA A 18 -9.65 10.45 7.82
CA ALA A 18 -9.19 9.13 8.26
C ALA A 18 -9.60 8.04 7.25
N ILE A 19 -8.61 7.45 6.58
CA ILE A 19 -8.80 6.34 5.63
C ILE A 19 -8.37 5.02 6.29
N ALA A 20 -9.32 4.10 6.44
CA ALA A 20 -9.13 2.77 7.01
C ALA A 20 -8.85 1.76 5.89
N VAL A 21 -7.77 0.99 6.00
CA VAL A 21 -7.36 0.04 4.95
C VAL A 21 -7.06 -1.31 5.60
N PRO A 22 -7.69 -2.42 5.18
CA PRO A 22 -7.41 -3.76 5.70
C PRO A 22 -6.13 -4.32 5.06
N ALA A 23 -5.00 -3.67 5.31
CA ALA A 23 -3.77 -3.87 4.55
C ALA A 23 -3.16 -5.27 4.75
N ASN A 24 -3.29 -5.85 5.95
CA ASN A 24 -2.82 -7.21 6.19
C ASN A 24 -3.70 -8.23 5.49
N GLU A 25 -5.03 -8.09 5.54
CA GLU A 25 -5.94 -9.00 4.86
C GLU A 25 -5.68 -9.01 3.35
N ILE A 26 -5.51 -7.84 2.73
CA ILE A 26 -5.16 -7.73 1.31
C ILE A 26 -3.80 -8.38 1.02
N ALA A 27 -2.81 -8.19 1.88
CA ALA A 27 -1.48 -8.79 1.70
C ALA A 27 -1.52 -10.31 1.83
N ASP A 28 -2.33 -10.83 2.73
CA ASP A 28 -2.54 -12.27 2.93
C ASP A 28 -3.28 -12.90 1.74
N GLU A 29 -4.28 -12.21 1.18
CA GLU A 29 -4.94 -12.61 -0.08
C GLU A 29 -3.97 -12.68 -1.27
N LEU A 30 -2.98 -11.79 -1.30
CA LEU A 30 -1.90 -11.78 -2.31
C LEU A 30 -0.81 -12.82 -2.02
N GLY A 31 -0.93 -13.61 -0.94
CA GLY A 31 -0.01 -14.67 -0.57
C GLY A 31 1.30 -14.18 0.06
N SER A 32 1.36 -12.93 0.53
CA SER A 32 2.55 -12.39 1.18
C SER A 32 2.23 -11.24 2.14
N ALA A 33 2.21 -11.54 3.45
CA ALA A 33 2.08 -10.53 4.50
C ALA A 33 3.12 -9.38 4.39
N ARG A 34 4.25 -9.60 3.70
CA ARG A 34 5.32 -8.61 3.52
C ARG A 34 4.91 -7.42 2.65
N VAL A 35 3.85 -7.52 1.85
CA VAL A 35 3.42 -6.44 0.95
C VAL A 35 2.32 -5.54 1.54
N ALA A 36 1.96 -5.70 2.82
CA ALA A 36 0.97 -4.85 3.48
C ALA A 36 1.34 -3.35 3.44
N ASN A 37 2.63 -3.03 3.52
CA ASN A 37 3.12 -1.65 3.39
C ASN A 37 2.85 -1.07 1.99
N MET A 38 2.94 -1.89 0.93
CA MET A 38 2.67 -1.46 -0.43
C MET A 38 1.19 -1.14 -0.62
N VAL A 39 0.30 -1.89 0.02
CA VAL A 39 -1.15 -1.57 0.05
C VAL A 39 -1.37 -0.19 0.65
N LEU A 40 -0.79 0.10 1.83
CA LEU A 40 -0.93 1.42 2.45
C LEU A 40 -0.29 2.55 1.61
N LEU A 41 0.85 2.28 0.96
CA LEU A 41 1.49 3.23 0.06
C LEU A 41 0.59 3.54 -1.14
N GLY A 42 -0.07 2.54 -1.72
CA GLY A 42 -1.05 2.72 -2.78
C GLY A 42 -2.19 3.66 -2.36
N THR A 43 -2.78 3.43 -1.19
CA THR A 43 -3.79 4.32 -0.62
C THR A 43 -3.27 5.74 -0.46
N PHE A 44 -2.05 5.92 0.05
CA PHE A 44 -1.44 7.24 0.21
C PHE A 44 -1.26 7.96 -1.12
N ILE A 45 -0.82 7.25 -2.15
CA ILE A 45 -0.62 7.81 -3.48
C ILE A 45 -1.93 8.29 -4.06
N GLU A 46 -2.99 7.48 -3.99
CA GLU A 46 -4.30 7.87 -4.53
C GLU A 46 -4.91 9.03 -3.72
N ALA A 47 -4.83 8.97 -2.39
CA ALA A 47 -5.41 10.00 -1.52
C ALA A 47 -4.72 11.37 -1.65
N THR A 48 -3.45 11.40 -2.06
CA THR A 48 -2.66 12.65 -2.15
C THR A 48 -2.37 13.09 -3.59
N ASN A 49 -2.41 12.18 -4.56
CA ASN A 49 -2.04 12.40 -5.96
C ASN A 49 -0.62 13.00 -6.14
N LEU A 50 0.29 12.77 -5.17
CA LEU A 50 1.63 13.38 -5.16
C LEU A 50 2.66 12.62 -5.98
N ILE A 51 2.47 11.31 -6.15
CA ILE A 51 3.46 10.40 -6.73
C ILE A 51 2.81 9.63 -7.88
N LYS A 52 3.54 9.52 -8.99
CA LYS A 52 3.11 8.66 -10.09
C LYS A 52 3.40 7.19 -9.78
N PRO A 53 2.48 6.24 -9.99
CA PRO A 53 2.73 4.82 -9.73
C PRO A 53 3.99 4.27 -10.42
N GLU A 54 4.31 4.75 -11.61
CA GLU A 54 5.51 4.36 -12.37
C GLU A 54 6.81 4.78 -11.68
N SER A 55 6.79 5.86 -10.88
CA SER A 55 7.93 6.28 -10.07
C SER A 55 8.22 5.26 -8.97
N VAL A 56 7.19 4.58 -8.43
CA VAL A 56 7.37 3.55 -7.42
C VAL A 56 8.00 2.30 -8.02
N GLU A 57 7.55 1.86 -9.20
CA GLU A 57 8.17 0.72 -9.89
C GLU A 57 9.66 0.98 -10.18
N LYS A 58 9.99 2.18 -10.68
CA LYS A 58 11.38 2.60 -10.92
C LYS A 58 12.20 2.59 -9.63
N ALA A 59 11.65 3.10 -8.53
CA ALA A 59 12.31 3.08 -7.24
C ALA A 59 12.57 1.64 -6.77
N LEU A 60 11.59 0.73 -6.89
CA LEU A 60 11.75 -0.68 -6.53
C LEU A 60 12.86 -1.35 -7.34
N ARG A 61 12.96 -1.10 -8.65
CA ARG A 61 14.06 -1.61 -9.49
C ARG A 61 15.43 -1.11 -9.05
N ALA A 62 15.51 0.13 -8.57
CA ALA A 62 16.76 0.75 -8.12
C ALA A 62 17.21 0.27 -6.73
N VAL A 63 16.27 0.01 -5.80
CA VAL A 63 16.61 -0.34 -4.41
C VAL A 63 16.67 -1.85 -4.16
N LEU A 64 15.96 -2.65 -4.96
CA LEU A 64 16.02 -4.11 -4.86
C LEU A 64 17.18 -4.64 -5.69
N SER A 65 17.96 -5.57 -5.12
CA SER A 65 18.93 -6.36 -5.89
C SER A 65 18.24 -7.13 -7.01
N GLU A 66 18.91 -7.35 -8.14
CA GLU A 66 18.34 -8.04 -9.31
C GLU A 66 17.68 -9.39 -8.99
N ARG A 67 18.29 -10.20 -8.10
CA ARG A 67 17.71 -11.48 -7.64
C ARG A 67 16.33 -11.37 -6.96
N HIS A 68 15.92 -10.18 -6.55
CA HIS A 68 14.64 -9.89 -5.91
C HIS A 68 13.68 -9.10 -6.83
N HIS A 69 14.05 -8.84 -8.09
CA HIS A 69 13.16 -8.13 -9.04
C HIS A 69 11.89 -8.93 -9.37
N ASN A 70 11.91 -10.25 -9.16
CA ASN A 70 10.72 -11.10 -9.22
C ASN A 70 9.63 -10.71 -8.19
N LEU A 71 9.97 -9.94 -7.15
CA LEU A 71 9.00 -9.43 -6.17
C LEU A 71 8.31 -8.16 -6.64
N ILE A 72 8.82 -7.46 -7.66
CA ILE A 72 8.28 -6.18 -8.12
C ILE A 72 6.82 -6.32 -8.60
N PRO A 73 6.45 -7.32 -9.41
CA PRO A 73 5.05 -7.48 -9.82
C PRO A 73 4.08 -7.61 -8.63
N LEU A 74 4.45 -8.38 -7.60
CA LEU A 74 3.64 -8.55 -6.40
C LEU A 74 3.52 -7.25 -5.59
N ASN A 75 4.61 -6.49 -5.46
CA ASN A 75 4.59 -5.18 -4.81
C ASN A 75 3.70 -4.19 -5.56
N MET A 76 3.76 -4.18 -6.90
CA MET A 76 2.92 -3.31 -7.73
C MET A 76 1.44 -3.71 -7.68
N GLN A 77 1.14 -5.02 -7.63
CA GLN A 77 -0.23 -5.50 -7.43
C GLN A 77 -0.79 -5.07 -6.06
N ALA A 78 0.00 -5.19 -5.00
CA ALA A 78 -0.37 -4.74 -3.66
C ALA A 78 -0.62 -3.22 -3.62
N LEU A 79 0.26 -2.45 -4.27
CA LEU A 79 0.08 -1.01 -4.44
C LEU A 79 -1.24 -0.69 -5.13
N GLU A 80 -1.56 -1.37 -6.23
CA GLU A 80 -2.81 -1.13 -6.96
C GLU A 80 -4.05 -1.46 -6.13
N ARG A 81 -4.04 -2.57 -5.39
CA ARG A 81 -5.12 -2.91 -4.44
C ARG A 81 -5.31 -1.81 -3.40
N GLY A 82 -4.22 -1.21 -2.93
CA GLY A 82 -4.23 -0.09 -2.00
C GLY A 82 -4.86 1.18 -2.56
N ARG A 83 -4.62 1.49 -3.84
CA ARG A 83 -5.15 2.69 -4.51
C ARG A 83 -6.67 2.71 -4.62
N ALA A 84 -7.33 1.55 -4.55
CA ALA A 84 -8.79 1.48 -4.52
C ALA A 84 -9.42 2.09 -3.23
N TYR A 85 -8.61 2.39 -2.21
CA TYR A 85 -9.04 3.02 -0.97
C TYR A 85 -8.72 4.52 -0.99
N GLN A 86 -9.73 5.36 -0.81
CA GLN A 86 -9.58 6.82 -0.70
C GLN A 86 -10.66 7.38 0.22
#